data_AF-A0A8J8FPU6-F1
#
_entry.id   AF-A0A8J8FPU6-F1
#
_cell.length_a   1.000
_cell.length_b   1.000
_cell.length_c   1.000
_cell.angle_alpha   90.00
_cell.angle_beta   90.00
_cell.angle_gamma   90.00
#
_symmetry.space_group_name_H-M   'P 1'
#
loop_
_entity.id
_entity.type
_entity.pdbx_description
1 polymer ?
#
loop_
_entity_poly.entity_id
_entity_poly.type
_entity_poly.pdbx_seq_one_letter_code
_entity_poly.pdbx_strand_id
1 'polypeptide(L)'
;MKRLQHSKNFFLMLICFITYPSFCYSSENTQFNYISTAIQSVITADEHPYLNKRIFLAYKKIVDDLYFVSPQHLLWLNKDELNNQNIMAVLKLISTAKQSGLEEEHYNLSLLRTQWQQLKDQPDSSFNQLATLDIAISINLFHFLSDLHFGRINPLTLAFNFVPNKNSSKFVPLILNAIQTNEIDKLANKVEPHHPIYRSLKTALLNYRQLNATPYPNKIRYISSIHVGETAPQIIAIRQQLKHLGIQTSYKNTASCLFDDNLLNSIKTFQIHHGLMDDGVIGRETIKALNIPLSKRIQQIELAMERFRWLPKIQTDSLVIVNIPAFQLWAYNTRDTNSSNVLNMKVIVGESVKSKSPVFTADMYYVEFSPYWNIPKSITIEEILPKLEENALYLEQQNMELVTGFHNNEIPVLYTEDSITQLKNGLLKIRQRPGEKNALGKVKFIFPNKHNVYLHDTPSQELFNKPKRDLSHGCIRVEKPTELASFLLESKPGWNQKETLKAMQLQQPKQVRLKKPIPVIIFYSTALAIKDKIYFYNDIYDYDAKLNQALIKHSNRQKAHFSTLLSSN
;
A
#
# COMPACT_ATOMS: atom_id res chain seq x y z
N MET A 1 92.72 -26.12 -25.41
CA MET A 1 92.56 -25.94 -26.87
C MET A 1 91.75 -24.66 -27.12
N LYS A 2 92.36 -23.69 -27.83
CA LYS A 2 91.80 -22.58 -28.65
C LYS A 2 90.58 -21.78 -28.08
N ARG A 3 90.52 -20.44 -28.09
CA ARG A 3 91.33 -19.39 -28.73
C ARG A 3 90.91 -18.04 -28.15
N LEU A 4 91.87 -17.12 -28.07
CA LEU A 4 91.70 -15.67 -27.87
C LEU A 4 90.91 -15.00 -29.01
N GLN A 5 90.23 -13.89 -28.72
CA GLN A 5 90.33 -12.68 -29.55
C GLN A 5 90.06 -11.39 -28.75
N HIS A 6 91.09 -10.55 -28.68
CA HIS A 6 91.07 -9.13 -28.31
C HIS A 6 90.68 -8.27 -29.52
N SER A 7 89.97 -7.15 -29.32
CA SER A 7 90.53 -5.80 -29.52
C SER A 7 89.52 -4.66 -29.28
N LYS A 8 89.88 -3.78 -28.33
CA LYS A 8 89.84 -2.29 -28.29
C LYS A 8 88.80 -1.53 -29.14
N ASN A 9 88.12 -0.55 -28.53
CA ASN A 9 88.30 0.87 -28.89
C ASN A 9 87.58 1.88 -27.97
N PHE A 10 88.37 2.91 -27.63
CA PHE A 10 88.08 4.32 -27.41
C PHE A 10 87.24 4.86 -26.22
N PHE A 11 87.92 5.83 -25.58
CA PHE A 11 87.56 6.76 -24.53
C PHE A 11 86.62 7.85 -25.09
N LEU A 12 85.54 8.21 -24.38
CA LEU A 12 85.05 9.58 -24.37
C LEU A 12 84.25 9.83 -23.08
N MET A 13 84.81 10.70 -22.25
CA MET A 13 84.13 11.29 -21.10
C MET A 13 83.19 12.38 -21.63
N LEU A 14 81.87 12.23 -21.45
CA LEU A 14 80.91 13.30 -21.68
C LEU A 14 80.03 13.49 -20.44
N ILE A 15 80.15 14.68 -19.86
CA ILE A 15 79.33 15.19 -18.77
C ILE A 15 77.90 15.40 -19.31
N CYS A 16 76.92 14.69 -18.76
CA CYS A 16 75.50 14.99 -18.96
C CYS A 16 74.90 15.44 -17.62
N PHE A 17 74.48 16.71 -17.59
CA PHE A 17 73.57 17.26 -16.58
C PHE A 17 72.30 16.42 -16.55
N ILE A 18 72.09 15.66 -15.47
CA ILE A 18 70.77 15.10 -15.16
C ILE A 18 69.96 16.21 -14.53
N THR A 19 69.16 16.89 -15.35
CA THR A 19 68.02 17.67 -14.87
C THR A 19 67.04 16.69 -14.22
N TYR A 20 66.82 16.81 -12.92
CA TYR A 20 65.69 16.16 -12.26
C TYR A 20 64.40 16.61 -12.95
N PRO A 21 63.57 15.70 -13.48
CA PRO A 21 62.18 16.06 -13.71
C PRO A 21 61.55 16.18 -12.32
N SER A 22 61.23 17.41 -11.93
CA SER A 22 60.30 17.66 -10.83
C SER A 22 59.00 16.96 -11.15
N PHE A 23 58.80 15.78 -10.57
CA PHE A 23 57.54 15.06 -10.66
C PHE A 23 56.45 15.88 -9.97
N CYS A 24 55.49 16.35 -10.77
CA CYS A 24 54.23 16.92 -10.31
C CYS A 24 53.42 15.78 -9.64
N TYR A 25 53.52 15.63 -8.32
CA TYR A 25 52.90 14.52 -7.57
C TYR A 25 52.12 14.98 -6.31
N SER A 26 51.82 16.29 -6.17
CA SER A 26 51.31 16.83 -4.89
C SER A 26 49.93 17.48 -4.91
N SER A 27 49.38 17.91 -6.06
CA SER A 27 48.12 18.67 -6.10
C SER A 27 46.85 17.81 -6.01
N GLU A 28 46.80 16.66 -6.69
CA GLU A 28 45.60 15.80 -6.67
C GLU A 28 45.40 15.15 -5.29
N ASN A 29 46.46 14.59 -4.69
CA ASN A 29 46.41 14.01 -3.35
C ASN A 29 46.05 15.02 -2.24
N THR A 30 46.40 16.29 -2.40
CA THR A 30 46.02 17.33 -1.42
C THR A 30 44.55 17.71 -1.56
N GLN A 31 44.03 17.87 -2.78
CA GLN A 31 42.62 18.14 -3.04
C GLN A 31 41.68 17.04 -2.50
N PHE A 32 42.03 15.76 -2.71
CA PHE A 32 41.27 14.63 -2.16
C PHE A 32 41.21 14.63 -0.64
N ASN A 33 42.31 14.99 0.03
CA ASN A 33 42.35 15.10 1.49
C ASN A 33 41.45 16.25 2.00
N TYR A 34 41.41 17.39 1.30
CA TYR A 34 40.52 18.50 1.68
C TYR A 34 39.04 18.15 1.50
N ILE A 35 38.66 17.49 0.41
CA ILE A 35 37.27 17.04 0.17
C ILE A 35 36.83 16.04 1.22
N SER A 36 37.65 15.01 1.49
CA SER A 36 37.35 14.01 2.51
C SER A 36 37.20 14.63 3.90
N THR A 37 38.06 15.60 4.24
CA THR A 37 37.98 16.33 5.52
C THR A 37 36.72 17.18 5.60
N ALA A 38 36.35 17.87 4.51
CA ALA A 38 35.14 18.67 4.43
C ALA A 38 33.88 17.80 4.59
N ILE A 39 33.79 16.69 3.86
CA ILE A 39 32.70 15.71 3.99
C ILE A 39 32.59 15.23 5.44
N GLN A 40 33.70 14.80 6.04
CA GLN A 40 33.70 14.33 7.42
C GLN A 40 33.26 15.43 8.40
N SER A 41 33.68 16.67 8.19
CA SER A 41 33.29 17.80 9.05
C SER A 41 31.78 18.06 9.02
N VAL A 42 31.16 17.99 7.84
CA VAL A 42 29.71 18.17 7.70
C VAL A 42 28.96 16.97 8.26
N ILE A 43 29.42 15.74 7.98
CA ILE A 43 28.78 14.53 8.52
C ILE A 43 28.87 14.53 10.04
N THR A 44 30.02 14.82 10.64
CA THR A 44 30.21 14.75 12.11
C THR A 44 29.51 15.85 12.88
N ALA A 45 29.13 16.97 12.25
CA ALA A 45 28.36 18.05 12.86
C ALA A 45 27.03 17.56 13.48
N ASP A 46 26.50 18.34 14.43
CA ASP A 46 25.20 18.06 15.08
C ASP A 46 24.01 18.59 14.29
N GLU A 47 24.26 19.55 13.40
CA GLU A 47 23.27 20.27 12.61
C GLU A 47 23.79 20.52 11.21
N HIS A 48 22.87 20.77 10.29
CA HIS A 48 23.18 21.01 8.89
C HIS A 48 22.39 22.24 8.39
N PRO A 49 23.02 23.22 7.74
CA PRO A 49 22.41 24.52 7.45
C PRO A 49 21.19 24.42 6.51
N TYR A 50 21.18 23.43 5.60
CA TYR A 50 20.07 23.25 4.64
C TYR A 50 19.04 22.20 5.05
N LEU A 51 19.12 21.62 6.24
CA LEU A 51 18.28 20.48 6.63
C LEU A 51 17.62 20.68 7.98
N ASN A 52 16.46 20.05 8.15
CA ASN A 52 15.90 19.87 9.48
C ASN A 52 16.78 18.94 10.31
N LYS A 53 17.09 19.33 11.55
CA LYS A 53 17.93 18.54 12.49
C LYS A 53 17.46 17.09 12.61
N ARG A 54 16.16 16.84 12.69
CA ARG A 54 15.62 15.48 12.77
C ARG A 54 15.89 14.67 11.50
N ILE A 55 15.71 15.29 10.33
CA ILE A 55 15.99 14.63 9.05
C ILE A 55 17.50 14.38 8.90
N PHE A 56 18.33 15.38 9.22
CA PHE A 56 19.77 15.22 9.21
C PHE A 56 20.22 14.06 10.11
N LEU A 57 19.82 14.05 11.37
CA LEU A 57 20.18 12.97 12.30
C LEU A 57 19.61 11.60 11.88
N ALA A 58 18.43 11.56 11.25
CA ALA A 58 17.84 10.31 10.78
C ALA A 58 18.61 9.66 9.61
N TYR A 59 19.28 10.47 8.78
CA TYR A 59 19.97 9.99 7.57
C TYR A 59 21.50 10.17 7.60
N LYS A 60 22.05 10.87 8.60
CA LYS A 60 23.50 11.11 8.73
C LYS A 60 24.32 9.83 8.66
N LYS A 61 23.92 8.78 9.39
CA LYS A 61 24.65 7.49 9.40
C LYS A 61 24.66 6.79 8.04
N ILE A 62 23.53 6.72 7.35
CA ILE A 62 23.46 6.06 6.03
C ILE A 62 24.20 6.87 4.96
N VAL A 63 24.25 8.19 5.11
CA VAL A 63 25.06 9.04 4.24
C VAL A 63 26.54 8.86 4.54
N ASP A 64 26.94 8.72 5.80
CA ASP A 64 28.30 8.31 6.17
C ASP A 64 28.70 6.99 5.49
N ASP A 65 27.84 5.97 5.55
CA ASP A 65 28.05 4.69 4.84
C ASP A 65 28.22 4.90 3.32
N LEU A 66 27.44 5.82 2.71
CA LEU A 66 27.52 6.12 1.29
C LEU A 66 28.87 6.76 0.90
N TYR A 67 29.33 7.75 1.65
CA TYR A 67 30.62 8.43 1.38
C TYR A 67 31.82 7.60 1.83
N PHE A 68 31.66 6.65 2.76
CA PHE A 68 32.70 5.70 3.14
C PHE A 68 33.06 4.75 1.97
N VAL A 69 32.08 4.37 1.15
CA VAL A 69 32.28 3.49 -0.01
C VAL A 69 32.84 4.24 -1.23
N SER A 70 32.62 5.55 -1.29
CA SER A 70 33.22 6.46 -2.28
C SER A 70 34.06 7.54 -1.59
N PRO A 71 35.07 7.15 -0.78
CA PRO A 71 35.86 8.14 -0.06
C PRO A 71 36.63 8.95 -1.10
N GLN A 72 36.78 10.26 -0.86
CA GLN A 72 37.55 11.20 -1.69
C GLN A 72 36.80 11.90 -2.84
N HIS A 73 35.52 11.60 -3.08
CA HIS A 73 34.74 12.32 -4.10
C HIS A 73 33.41 12.86 -3.58
N LEU A 74 33.04 14.03 -4.07
CA LEU A 74 31.67 14.52 -4.06
C LEU A 74 30.87 13.69 -5.08
N LEU A 75 29.63 13.33 -4.76
CA LEU A 75 28.83 12.40 -5.57
C LEU A 75 28.02 13.12 -6.65
N TRP A 76 27.59 14.34 -6.36
CA TRP A 76 26.67 15.12 -7.19
C TRP A 76 27.34 16.34 -7.82
N LEU A 77 28.35 16.87 -7.13
CA LEU A 77 29.10 18.05 -7.49
C LEU A 77 30.54 17.67 -7.91
N ASN A 78 31.13 18.45 -8.81
CA ASN A 78 32.56 18.37 -9.10
C ASN A 78 33.08 19.81 -9.29
N LYS A 79 34.26 20.08 -8.73
CA LYS A 79 34.89 21.42 -8.69
C LYS A 79 35.57 21.76 -10.02
N ASP A 80 36.20 20.78 -10.67
CA ASP A 80 37.07 21.00 -11.84
C ASP A 80 36.29 20.85 -13.15
N GLU A 81 35.27 20.01 -13.14
CA GLU A 81 34.21 20.01 -14.13
C GLU A 81 32.91 20.22 -13.37
N LEU A 82 32.27 21.38 -13.52
CA LEU A 82 30.85 21.54 -13.18
C LEU A 82 30.00 20.69 -14.15
N ASN A 83 30.30 19.39 -14.28
CA ASN A 83 29.50 18.40 -14.96
C ASN A 83 28.29 18.09 -14.08
N ASN A 84 27.34 19.01 -14.12
CA ASN A 84 26.19 19.10 -13.24
C ASN A 84 25.12 18.04 -13.54
N GLN A 85 25.44 17.02 -14.34
CA GLN A 85 24.48 16.03 -14.80
C GLN A 85 23.90 15.25 -13.61
N ASN A 86 24.73 14.87 -12.63
CA ASN A 86 24.30 14.13 -11.46
C ASN A 86 23.35 14.94 -10.57
N ILE A 87 23.76 16.16 -10.16
CA ILE A 87 22.88 17.03 -9.37
C ILE A 87 21.59 17.37 -10.11
N MET A 88 21.65 17.72 -11.40
CA MET A 88 20.45 18.01 -12.20
C MET A 88 19.54 16.78 -12.27
N ALA A 89 20.09 15.58 -12.41
CA ALA A 89 19.32 14.34 -12.43
C ALA A 89 18.63 14.08 -11.08
N VAL A 90 19.30 14.32 -9.94
CA VAL A 90 18.68 14.19 -8.60
C VAL A 90 17.58 15.24 -8.39
N LEU A 91 17.84 16.51 -8.70
CA LEU A 91 16.85 17.58 -8.56
C LEU A 91 15.64 17.36 -9.49
N LYS A 92 15.86 16.83 -10.70
CA LYS A 92 14.80 16.42 -11.62
C LYS A 92 14.02 15.23 -11.05
N LEU A 93 14.70 14.22 -10.51
CA LEU A 93 14.06 13.07 -9.89
C LEU A 93 13.14 13.49 -8.74
N ILE A 94 13.63 14.31 -7.79
CA ILE A 94 12.83 14.82 -6.66
C ILE A 94 11.63 15.65 -7.16
N SER A 95 11.77 16.40 -8.24
CA SER A 95 10.66 17.16 -8.82
C SER A 95 9.50 16.29 -9.32
N THR A 96 9.71 14.98 -9.48
CA THR A 96 8.65 14.03 -9.83
C THR A 96 7.81 13.56 -8.62
N ALA A 97 8.13 14.00 -7.39
CA ALA A 97 7.45 13.58 -6.16
C ALA A 97 5.92 13.63 -6.24
N LYS A 98 5.38 14.71 -6.81
CA LYS A 98 3.95 14.88 -7.08
C LYS A 98 3.35 13.73 -7.87
N GLN A 99 4.05 13.16 -8.85
CA GLN A 99 3.52 12.04 -9.64
C GLN A 99 3.22 10.81 -8.79
N SER A 100 3.90 10.68 -7.65
CA SER A 100 3.72 9.60 -6.69
C SER A 100 2.86 10.00 -5.47
N GLY A 101 2.16 11.14 -5.51
CA GLY A 101 1.36 11.61 -4.36
C GLY A 101 2.22 12.06 -3.16
N LEU A 102 3.45 12.50 -3.43
CA LEU A 102 4.37 13.13 -2.47
C LEU A 102 4.51 14.63 -2.81
N GLU A 103 5.14 15.39 -1.92
CA GLU A 103 5.37 16.83 -2.10
C GLU A 103 6.86 17.12 -2.19
N GLU A 104 7.32 17.74 -3.27
CA GLU A 104 8.75 18.01 -3.50
C GLU A 104 9.40 18.87 -2.41
N GLU A 105 8.64 19.77 -1.78
CA GLU A 105 9.15 20.63 -0.70
C GLU A 105 9.34 19.89 0.63
N HIS A 106 8.86 18.65 0.77
CA HIS A 106 9.29 17.79 1.90
C HIS A 106 10.76 17.36 1.77
N TYR A 107 11.35 17.57 0.59
CA TYR A 107 12.75 17.23 0.25
C TYR A 107 13.55 18.49 -0.13
N ASN A 108 13.12 19.67 0.35
CA ASN A 108 13.80 20.96 0.19
C ASN A 108 14.17 21.33 -1.25
N LEU A 109 13.39 20.89 -2.25
CA LEU A 109 13.76 21.04 -3.66
C LEU A 109 14.05 22.49 -4.05
N SER A 110 13.21 23.45 -3.62
CA SER A 110 13.42 24.87 -3.93
C SER A 110 14.72 25.40 -3.30
N LEU A 111 14.99 25.08 -2.04
CA LEU A 111 16.22 25.48 -1.35
C LEU A 111 17.46 24.89 -2.03
N LEU A 112 17.46 23.59 -2.34
CA LEU A 112 18.58 22.92 -3.00
C LEU A 112 18.88 23.54 -4.38
N ARG A 113 17.85 23.91 -5.14
CA ARG A 113 18.02 24.62 -6.42
C ARG A 113 18.66 25.98 -6.24
N THR A 114 18.21 26.75 -5.25
CA THR A 114 18.79 28.07 -4.95
C THR A 114 20.25 27.97 -4.54
N GLN A 115 20.58 27.07 -3.62
CA GLN A 115 21.97 26.87 -3.15
C GLN A 115 22.87 26.36 -4.28
N TRP A 116 22.34 25.47 -5.12
CA TRP A 116 23.04 25.00 -6.31
C TRP A 116 23.36 26.15 -7.27
N GLN A 117 22.38 27.01 -7.55
CA GLN A 117 22.58 28.15 -8.46
C GLN A 117 23.61 29.13 -7.91
N GLN A 118 23.55 29.45 -6.62
CA GLN A 118 24.51 30.33 -5.95
C GLN A 118 25.95 29.81 -6.04
N LEU A 119 26.17 28.50 -5.81
CA LEU A 119 27.51 27.92 -5.92
C LEU A 119 28.03 27.87 -7.35
N LYS A 120 27.14 27.64 -8.34
CA LYS A 120 27.51 27.69 -9.76
C LYS A 120 28.02 29.08 -10.16
N ASP A 121 27.45 30.12 -9.58
CA ASP A 121 27.81 31.51 -9.87
C ASP A 121 29.05 31.98 -9.05
N GLN A 122 29.62 31.13 -8.19
CA GLN A 122 30.78 31.40 -7.34
C GLN A 122 31.99 30.50 -7.68
N PRO A 123 32.92 30.95 -8.54
CA PRO A 123 34.07 30.15 -8.97
C PRO A 123 35.05 29.77 -7.84
N ASP A 124 35.07 30.53 -6.73
CA ASP A 124 35.96 30.29 -5.58
C ASP A 124 35.29 29.51 -4.43
N SER A 125 34.23 28.75 -4.73
CA SER A 125 33.51 27.97 -3.72
C SER A 125 34.44 27.04 -2.94
N SER A 126 34.40 27.12 -1.61
CA SER A 126 35.20 26.28 -0.72
C SER A 126 34.75 24.82 -0.77
N PHE A 127 35.68 23.89 -0.51
CA PHE A 127 35.34 22.45 -0.40
C PHE A 127 34.27 22.19 0.66
N ASN A 128 34.20 23.00 1.71
CA ASN A 128 33.18 22.88 2.75
C ASN A 128 31.78 23.24 2.24
N GLN A 129 31.65 24.31 1.44
CA GLN A 129 30.37 24.68 0.82
C GLN A 129 29.89 23.60 -0.16
N LEU A 130 30.79 23.06 -0.97
CA LEU A 130 30.48 21.96 -1.88
C LEU A 130 30.04 20.71 -1.11
N ALA A 131 30.80 20.27 -0.10
CA ALA A 131 30.45 19.12 0.74
C ALA A 131 29.10 19.31 1.45
N THR A 132 28.81 20.53 1.94
CA THR A 132 27.54 20.86 2.58
C THR A 132 26.36 20.67 1.63
N LEU A 133 26.43 21.20 0.41
CA LEU A 133 25.35 20.99 -0.56
C LEU A 133 25.25 19.51 -1.01
N ASP A 134 26.39 18.86 -1.27
CA ASP A 134 26.45 17.47 -1.73
C ASP A 134 25.78 16.51 -0.70
N ILE A 135 26.06 16.70 0.59
CA ILE A 135 25.44 15.94 1.69
C ILE A 135 23.95 16.28 1.82
N ALA A 136 23.55 17.55 1.66
CA ALA A 136 22.15 17.92 1.67
C ALA A 136 21.35 17.22 0.57
N ILE A 137 21.92 17.10 -0.63
CA ILE A 137 21.32 16.38 -1.75
C ILE A 137 21.21 14.89 -1.44
N SER A 138 22.29 14.27 -0.93
CA SER A 138 22.30 12.87 -0.51
C SER A 138 21.18 12.56 0.50
N ILE A 139 21.05 13.38 1.55
CA ILE A 139 20.02 13.20 2.57
C ILE A 139 18.60 13.37 2.02
N ASN A 140 18.35 14.41 1.22
CA ASN A 140 17.02 14.60 0.62
C ASN A 140 16.67 13.50 -0.39
N LEU A 141 17.66 12.96 -1.12
CA LEU A 141 17.45 11.80 -1.99
C LEU A 141 17.08 10.56 -1.17
N PHE A 142 17.81 10.24 -0.09
CA PHE A 142 17.43 9.12 0.79
C PHE A 142 16.05 9.31 1.41
N HIS A 143 15.74 10.53 1.85
CA HIS A 143 14.42 10.87 2.40
C HIS A 143 13.31 10.64 1.36
N PHE A 144 13.50 11.11 0.12
CA PHE A 144 12.58 10.90 -0.98
C PHE A 144 12.40 9.41 -1.32
N LEU A 145 13.48 8.66 -1.51
CA LEU A 145 13.41 7.22 -1.83
C LEU A 145 12.80 6.40 -0.69
N SER A 146 13.07 6.78 0.56
CA SER A 146 12.47 6.17 1.76
C SER A 146 10.96 6.37 1.81
N ASP A 147 10.48 7.60 1.61
CA ASP A 147 9.05 7.91 1.56
C ASP A 147 8.37 7.26 0.35
N LEU A 148 9.04 7.23 -0.80
CA LEU A 148 8.53 6.60 -2.01
C LEU A 148 8.32 5.09 -1.84
N HIS A 149 9.26 4.41 -1.17
CA HIS A 149 9.24 2.97 -0.99
C HIS A 149 8.42 2.51 0.23
N PHE A 150 8.62 3.14 1.40
CA PHE A 150 8.04 2.68 2.68
C PHE A 150 6.84 3.50 3.16
N GLY A 151 6.57 4.64 2.52
CA GLY A 151 5.57 5.59 2.99
C GLY A 151 6.09 6.48 4.13
N ARG A 152 5.37 7.58 4.33
CA ARG A 152 5.65 8.67 5.28
C ARG A 152 5.21 8.31 6.69
N ILE A 153 4.12 7.55 6.83
CA ILE A 153 3.52 7.22 8.14
C ILE A 153 3.83 5.77 8.53
N ASN A 154 4.10 5.55 9.82
CA ASN A 154 4.19 4.19 10.36
C ASN A 154 2.78 3.59 10.45
N PRO A 155 2.45 2.51 9.69
CA PRO A 155 1.10 1.94 9.65
C PRO A 155 0.59 1.46 11.03
N LEU A 156 1.49 1.03 11.92
CA LEU A 156 1.11 0.53 13.25
C LEU A 156 0.43 1.59 14.12
N THR A 157 0.75 2.88 13.92
CA THR A 157 0.11 3.98 14.68
C THR A 157 -1.33 4.23 14.25
N LEU A 158 -1.77 3.65 13.14
CA LEU A 158 -3.11 3.79 12.57
C LEU A 158 -3.91 2.49 12.61
N ALA A 159 -3.48 1.50 13.41
CA ALA A 159 -4.06 0.15 13.48
C ALA A 159 -3.98 -0.66 12.16
N PHE A 160 -3.07 -0.29 11.25
CA PHE A 160 -2.68 -1.13 10.12
C PHE A 160 -1.55 -2.03 10.59
N ASN A 161 -1.83 -3.33 10.79
CA ASN A 161 -0.88 -4.28 11.38
C ASN A 161 0.12 -4.83 10.34
N PHE A 162 0.59 -3.97 9.44
CA PHE A 162 1.70 -4.28 8.54
C PHE A 162 3.00 -3.85 9.24
N VAL A 163 3.94 -4.77 9.41
CA VAL A 163 5.21 -4.47 10.08
C VAL A 163 6.12 -3.76 9.08
N PRO A 164 6.45 -2.47 9.27
CA PRO A 164 7.30 -1.76 8.35
C PRO A 164 8.75 -2.23 8.50
N ASN A 165 9.33 -2.84 7.46
CA ASN A 165 10.76 -3.16 7.42
C ASN A 165 11.56 -2.00 6.81
N LYS A 166 11.54 -0.83 7.47
CA LYS A 166 12.25 0.37 7.01
C LYS A 166 13.76 0.18 7.14
N ASN A 167 14.38 -0.25 6.05
CA ASN A 167 15.83 -0.29 5.89
C ASN A 167 16.22 0.52 4.65
N SER A 168 16.61 1.78 4.87
CA SER A 168 17.04 2.67 3.78
C SER A 168 18.44 2.34 3.26
N SER A 169 19.27 1.63 4.03
CA SER A 169 20.66 1.28 3.64
C SER A 169 20.71 0.44 2.37
N LYS A 170 19.62 -0.27 2.04
CA LYS A 170 19.48 -0.98 0.75
C LYS A 170 19.51 -0.06 -0.48
N PHE A 171 19.34 1.24 -0.31
CA PHE A 171 19.41 2.21 -1.41
C PHE A 171 20.84 2.63 -1.73
N VAL A 172 21.81 2.46 -0.81
CA VAL A 172 23.23 2.78 -1.05
C VAL A 172 23.76 2.12 -2.32
N PRO A 173 23.69 0.78 -2.50
CA PRO A 173 24.18 0.14 -3.73
C PRO A 173 23.38 0.55 -4.98
N LEU A 174 22.08 0.87 -4.84
CA LEU A 174 21.28 1.33 -5.97
C LEU A 174 21.70 2.72 -6.44
N ILE A 175 21.99 3.63 -5.51
CA ILE A 175 22.45 4.98 -5.78
C ILE A 175 23.83 4.93 -6.46
N LEU A 176 24.78 4.20 -5.90
CA LEU A 176 26.13 4.07 -6.47
C LEU A 176 26.10 3.48 -7.89
N ASN A 177 25.31 2.41 -8.10
CA ASN A 177 25.11 1.87 -9.44
C ASN A 177 24.47 2.89 -10.38
N ALA A 178 23.46 3.63 -9.94
CA ALA A 178 22.78 4.61 -10.79
C ALA A 178 23.70 5.78 -11.20
N ILE A 179 24.63 6.18 -10.34
CA ILE A 179 25.68 7.14 -10.68
C ILE A 179 26.60 6.54 -11.76
N GLN A 180 27.12 5.33 -11.55
CA GLN A 180 28.03 4.68 -12.50
C GLN A 180 27.41 4.44 -13.89
N THR A 181 26.11 4.15 -13.96
CA THR A 181 25.41 3.86 -15.21
C THR A 181 24.66 5.07 -15.79
N ASN A 182 24.77 6.26 -15.21
CA ASN A 182 24.00 7.45 -15.57
C ASN A 182 22.47 7.21 -15.61
N GLU A 183 21.94 6.48 -14.62
CA GLU A 183 20.51 6.10 -14.50
C GLU A 183 19.84 6.64 -13.22
N ILE A 184 20.29 7.79 -12.71
CA ILE A 184 19.72 8.42 -11.50
C ILE A 184 18.21 8.66 -11.66
N ASP A 185 17.76 9.08 -12.83
CA ASP A 185 16.35 9.30 -13.16
C ASP A 185 15.49 8.03 -13.05
N LYS A 186 16.09 6.83 -13.16
CA LYS A 186 15.40 5.54 -13.03
C LYS A 186 15.32 5.04 -11.59
N LEU A 187 15.95 5.70 -10.61
CA LEU A 187 15.94 5.25 -9.21
C LEU A 187 14.53 5.13 -8.64
N ALA A 188 13.62 6.07 -8.95
CA ALA A 188 12.23 5.99 -8.50
C ALA A 188 11.56 4.68 -8.93
N ASN A 189 11.75 4.24 -10.17
CA ASN A 189 11.16 3.00 -10.70
C ASN A 189 11.74 1.75 -10.01
N LYS A 190 13.01 1.82 -9.56
CA LYS A 190 13.67 0.73 -8.83
C LYS A 190 13.15 0.60 -7.39
N VAL A 191 12.67 1.69 -6.77
CA VAL A 191 12.25 1.70 -5.36
C VAL A 191 10.74 1.82 -5.13
N GLU A 192 9.94 2.34 -6.05
CA GLU A 192 8.48 2.43 -5.84
C GLU A 192 7.84 1.03 -5.70
N PRO A 193 6.65 0.88 -5.10
CA PRO A 193 5.94 -0.39 -5.09
C PRO A 193 5.71 -0.95 -6.50
N HIS A 194 6.18 -2.16 -6.77
CA HIS A 194 6.05 -2.81 -8.09
C HIS A 194 4.67 -3.41 -8.35
N HIS A 195 3.74 -3.25 -7.41
CA HIS A 195 2.39 -3.79 -7.53
C HIS A 195 1.65 -3.14 -8.73
N PRO A 196 1.00 -3.92 -9.64
CA PRO A 196 0.32 -3.36 -10.80
C PRO A 196 -0.71 -2.27 -10.44
N ILE A 197 -1.50 -2.49 -9.39
CA ILE A 197 -2.45 -1.48 -8.87
C ILE A 197 -1.76 -0.17 -8.48
N TYR A 198 -0.55 -0.20 -7.90
CA TYR A 198 0.17 1.04 -7.55
C TYR A 198 0.53 1.85 -8.79
N ARG A 199 1.01 1.17 -9.85
CA ARG A 199 1.31 1.82 -11.14
C ARG A 199 0.05 2.41 -11.77
N SER A 200 -1.05 1.66 -11.80
CA SER A 200 -2.33 2.17 -12.30
C SER A 200 -2.87 3.34 -11.46
N LEU A 201 -2.64 3.34 -10.14
CA LEU A 201 -2.98 4.48 -9.27
C LEU A 201 -2.15 5.72 -9.61
N LYS A 202 -0.86 5.57 -9.94
CA LYS A 202 0.00 6.66 -10.40
C LYS A 202 -0.57 7.31 -11.68
N THR A 203 -0.95 6.49 -12.66
CA THR A 203 -1.61 6.95 -13.88
C THR A 203 -2.95 7.64 -13.57
N ALA A 204 -3.77 7.05 -12.71
CA ALA A 204 -5.05 7.63 -12.30
C ALA A 204 -4.87 8.98 -11.58
N LEU A 205 -3.85 9.12 -10.73
CA LEU A 205 -3.55 10.36 -10.02
C LEU A 205 -3.24 11.49 -11.01
N LEU A 206 -2.40 11.22 -12.02
CA LEU A 206 -2.05 12.20 -13.05
C LEU A 206 -3.28 12.61 -13.85
N ASN A 207 -4.11 11.65 -14.28
CA ASN A 207 -5.36 11.93 -14.99
C ASN A 207 -6.31 12.80 -14.14
N TYR A 208 -6.57 12.40 -12.89
CA TYR A 208 -7.48 13.16 -12.02
C TYR A 208 -6.99 14.57 -11.72
N ARG A 209 -5.68 14.80 -11.63
CA ARG A 209 -5.10 16.15 -11.49
C ARG A 209 -5.31 16.99 -12.74
N GLN A 210 -5.17 16.41 -13.93
CA GLN A 210 -5.48 17.10 -15.20
C GLN A 210 -6.97 17.46 -15.26
N LEU A 211 -7.87 16.52 -14.94
CA LEU A 211 -9.31 16.77 -14.89
C LEU A 211 -9.71 17.85 -13.87
N ASN A 212 -8.98 17.94 -12.74
CA ASN A 212 -9.22 18.95 -11.71
C ASN A 212 -8.67 20.34 -12.07
N ALA A 213 -7.78 20.45 -13.07
CA ALA A 213 -7.26 21.73 -13.56
C ALA A 213 -8.24 22.45 -14.51
N THR A 214 -9.21 21.72 -15.05
CA THR A 214 -10.31 22.25 -15.87
C THR A 214 -11.57 22.50 -15.04
N PRO A 215 -12.44 23.46 -15.41
CA PRO A 215 -13.69 23.72 -14.69
C PRO A 215 -14.54 22.45 -14.56
N TYR A 216 -14.82 22.04 -13.33
CA TYR A 216 -15.69 20.90 -13.04
C TYR A 216 -17.16 21.34 -13.11
N PRO A 217 -18.08 20.54 -13.70
CA PRO A 217 -19.48 20.92 -13.79
C PRO A 217 -20.11 21.18 -12.41
N ASN A 218 -21.06 22.11 -12.36
CA ASN A 218 -21.74 22.54 -11.12
C ASN A 218 -22.35 21.37 -10.34
N LYS A 219 -22.48 21.57 -9.02
CA LYS A 219 -23.10 20.61 -8.10
C LYS A 219 -24.54 20.31 -8.54
N ILE A 220 -24.85 19.03 -8.67
CA ILE A 220 -26.16 18.53 -9.09
C ILE A 220 -27.07 18.41 -7.86
N ARG A 221 -28.19 19.12 -7.86
CA ARG A 221 -29.19 19.02 -6.78
C ARG A 221 -30.00 17.74 -6.92
N TYR A 222 -30.11 16.97 -5.85
CA TYR A 222 -31.09 15.88 -5.78
C TYR A 222 -32.51 16.44 -5.64
N ILE A 223 -33.44 15.97 -6.47
CA ILE A 223 -34.87 16.31 -6.41
C ILE A 223 -35.66 15.04 -6.07
N SER A 224 -35.63 14.07 -6.97
CA SER A 224 -36.21 12.72 -6.83
C SER A 224 -35.26 11.69 -7.44
N SER A 225 -35.55 10.40 -7.26
CA SER A 225 -34.94 9.36 -8.10
C SER A 225 -35.35 9.56 -9.55
N ILE A 226 -34.45 9.21 -10.48
CA ILE A 226 -34.73 9.25 -11.91
C ILE A 226 -34.49 7.85 -12.47
N HIS A 227 -35.46 7.34 -13.22
CA HIS A 227 -35.49 6.03 -13.84
C HIS A 227 -35.34 6.13 -15.36
N VAL A 228 -34.91 5.04 -16.00
CA VAL A 228 -34.79 4.98 -17.46
C VAL A 228 -36.13 5.32 -18.13
N GLY A 229 -36.09 6.10 -19.20
CA GLY A 229 -37.25 6.63 -19.92
C GLY A 229 -37.78 7.97 -19.39
N GLU A 230 -37.42 8.39 -18.18
CA GLU A 230 -37.86 9.66 -17.61
C GLU A 230 -37.07 10.85 -18.15
N THR A 231 -37.67 12.04 -18.08
CA THR A 231 -36.99 13.30 -18.38
C THR A 231 -36.79 14.13 -17.12
N ALA A 232 -35.59 14.68 -16.94
CA ALA A 232 -35.27 15.52 -15.79
C ALA A 232 -34.20 16.58 -16.17
N PRO A 233 -34.32 17.84 -15.68
CA PRO A 233 -33.34 18.88 -15.97
C PRO A 233 -31.91 18.52 -15.53
N GLN A 234 -31.76 17.72 -14.47
CA GLN A 234 -30.44 17.32 -13.96
C GLN A 234 -29.66 16.44 -14.94
N ILE A 235 -30.31 15.77 -15.89
CA ILE A 235 -29.67 14.80 -16.79
C ILE A 235 -28.59 15.45 -17.65
N ILE A 236 -28.76 16.71 -18.06
CA ILE A 236 -27.74 17.46 -18.81
C ILE A 236 -26.44 17.56 -17.99
N ALA A 237 -26.55 17.99 -16.73
CA ALA A 237 -25.40 18.10 -15.84
C ALA A 237 -24.76 16.74 -15.54
N ILE A 238 -25.58 15.69 -15.38
CA ILE A 238 -25.12 14.31 -15.17
C ILE A 238 -24.30 13.83 -16.38
N ARG A 239 -24.81 14.01 -17.60
CA ARG A 239 -24.09 13.65 -18.84
C ARG A 239 -22.77 14.39 -18.97
N GLN A 240 -22.75 15.69 -18.66
CA GLN A 240 -21.53 16.49 -18.67
C GLN A 240 -20.50 15.99 -17.66
N GLN A 241 -20.91 15.67 -16.43
CA GLN A 241 -20.00 15.10 -15.42
C GLN A 241 -19.47 13.72 -15.82
N LEU A 242 -20.33 12.82 -16.33
CA LEU A 242 -19.90 11.50 -16.78
C LEU A 242 -18.93 11.57 -17.97
N LYS A 243 -19.15 12.52 -18.90
CA LYS A 243 -18.22 12.81 -20.00
C LYS A 243 -16.90 13.34 -19.47
N HIS A 244 -16.93 14.27 -18.50
CA HIS A 244 -15.73 14.81 -17.84
C HIS A 244 -14.89 13.72 -17.17
N LEU A 245 -15.55 12.75 -16.55
CA LEU A 245 -14.92 11.59 -15.91
C LEU A 245 -14.45 10.51 -16.91
N GLY A 246 -14.70 10.68 -18.21
CA GLY A 246 -14.32 9.72 -19.24
C GLY A 246 -15.10 8.40 -19.22
N ILE A 247 -16.24 8.33 -18.52
CA ILE A 247 -17.06 7.10 -18.42
C ILE A 247 -17.79 6.81 -19.73
N GLN A 248 -18.10 7.83 -20.53
CA GLN A 248 -18.65 7.64 -21.87
C GLN A 248 -18.32 8.83 -22.78
N THR A 249 -17.61 8.55 -23.87
CA THR A 249 -17.13 9.55 -24.84
C THR A 249 -18.09 9.75 -26.03
N SER A 250 -19.10 8.89 -26.18
CA SER A 250 -19.95 8.80 -27.37
C SER A 250 -21.31 9.51 -27.29
N TYR A 251 -21.56 10.35 -26.28
CA TYR A 251 -22.79 11.15 -26.25
C TYR A 251 -22.80 12.14 -27.42
N LYS A 252 -23.48 11.78 -28.52
CA LYS A 252 -23.73 12.69 -29.65
C LYS A 252 -24.53 13.93 -29.21
N ASN A 253 -25.36 13.79 -28.17
CA ASN A 253 -26.13 14.90 -27.59
C ASN A 253 -26.09 14.87 -26.05
N THR A 254 -25.23 15.70 -25.44
CA THR A 254 -25.20 15.90 -23.99
C THR A 254 -26.25 16.89 -23.47
N ALA A 255 -27.03 17.53 -24.37
CA ALA A 255 -28.05 18.51 -24.03
C ALA A 255 -29.47 17.90 -23.90
N SER A 256 -29.62 16.58 -24.08
CA SER A 256 -30.89 15.89 -23.87
C SER A 256 -31.22 15.75 -22.38
N CYS A 257 -32.45 16.07 -22.00
CA CYS A 257 -33.01 15.81 -20.68
C CYS A 257 -33.56 14.39 -20.50
N LEU A 258 -33.52 13.52 -21.51
CA LEU A 258 -34.05 12.15 -21.45
C LEU A 258 -33.04 11.18 -20.82
N PHE A 259 -33.49 10.30 -19.94
CA PHE A 259 -32.71 9.17 -19.44
C PHE A 259 -32.83 7.98 -20.40
N ASP A 260 -31.96 7.94 -21.41
CA ASP A 260 -31.92 6.88 -22.42
C ASP A 260 -31.07 5.67 -21.98
N ASP A 261 -31.15 4.57 -22.75
CA ASP A 261 -30.39 3.33 -22.49
C ASP A 261 -28.86 3.55 -22.50
N ASN A 262 -28.40 4.52 -23.30
CA ASN A 262 -26.99 4.90 -23.34
C ASN A 262 -26.54 5.51 -22.00
N LEU A 263 -27.34 6.40 -21.41
CA LEU A 263 -27.08 6.92 -20.08
C LEU A 263 -27.24 5.84 -19.01
N LEU A 264 -28.16 4.88 -19.18
CA LEU A 264 -28.36 3.79 -18.22
C LEU A 264 -27.07 2.98 -18.04
N ASN A 265 -26.42 2.61 -19.15
CA ASN A 265 -25.16 1.88 -19.13
C ASN A 265 -24.01 2.69 -18.49
N SER A 266 -23.95 3.99 -18.77
CA SER A 266 -23.02 4.91 -18.11
C SER A 266 -23.24 4.98 -16.60
N ILE A 267 -24.48 5.09 -16.15
CA ILE A 267 -24.83 5.20 -14.74
C ILE A 267 -24.48 3.90 -14.02
N LYS A 268 -24.79 2.75 -14.59
CA LYS A 268 -24.38 1.45 -14.03
C LYS A 268 -22.85 1.34 -13.93
N THR A 269 -22.14 1.76 -14.98
CA THR A 269 -20.66 1.79 -14.96
C THR A 269 -20.15 2.73 -13.86
N PHE A 270 -20.72 3.92 -13.73
CA PHE A 270 -20.40 4.86 -12.67
C PHE A 270 -20.68 4.28 -11.28
N GLN A 271 -21.84 3.65 -11.08
CA GLN A 271 -22.22 3.02 -9.82
C GLN A 271 -21.21 1.93 -9.43
N ILE A 272 -20.84 1.04 -10.36
CA ILE A 272 -19.83 0.00 -10.14
C ILE A 272 -18.47 0.63 -9.76
N HIS A 273 -18.02 1.65 -10.48
CA HIS A 273 -16.77 2.35 -10.20
C HIS A 273 -16.80 3.12 -8.87
N HIS A 274 -17.97 3.37 -8.28
CA HIS A 274 -18.11 4.11 -7.03
C HIS A 274 -18.65 3.26 -5.87
N GLY A 275 -18.61 1.93 -6.02
CA GLY A 275 -19.02 0.99 -4.98
C GLY A 275 -20.50 1.09 -4.60
N LEU A 276 -21.34 1.54 -5.54
CA LEU A 276 -22.79 1.64 -5.39
C LEU A 276 -23.47 0.40 -5.98
N MET A 277 -24.76 0.22 -5.68
CA MET A 277 -25.60 -0.75 -6.37
C MET A 277 -25.76 -0.34 -7.83
N ASP A 278 -25.62 -1.27 -8.76
CA ASP A 278 -25.65 -1.07 -10.22
C ASP A 278 -27.06 -1.20 -10.81
N ASP A 279 -28.06 -0.74 -10.06
CA ASP A 279 -29.47 -0.77 -10.45
C ASP A 279 -29.81 0.17 -11.62
N GLY A 280 -28.89 1.08 -11.97
CA GLY A 280 -29.11 2.09 -13.01
C GLY A 280 -30.04 3.22 -12.59
N VAL A 281 -30.47 3.28 -11.33
CA VAL A 281 -31.33 4.35 -10.81
C VAL A 281 -30.46 5.53 -10.36
N ILE A 282 -30.79 6.73 -10.82
CA ILE A 282 -30.11 7.95 -10.38
C ILE A 282 -30.73 8.40 -9.05
N GLY A 283 -30.38 7.70 -7.98
CA GLY A 283 -30.83 7.99 -6.62
C GLY A 283 -29.95 8.99 -5.88
N ARG A 284 -30.29 9.20 -4.60
CA ARG A 284 -29.56 10.12 -3.70
C ARG A 284 -28.07 9.80 -3.60
N GLU A 285 -27.70 8.52 -3.48
CA GLU A 285 -26.30 8.11 -3.36
C GLU A 285 -25.54 8.29 -4.68
N THR A 286 -26.17 8.05 -5.84
CA THR A 286 -25.58 8.31 -7.16
C THR A 286 -25.27 9.81 -7.32
N ILE A 287 -26.23 10.69 -7.00
CA ILE A 287 -26.03 12.15 -7.03
C ILE A 287 -24.96 12.60 -6.03
N LYS A 288 -24.94 12.02 -4.83
CA LYS A 288 -23.91 12.30 -3.81
C LYS A 288 -22.53 11.93 -4.33
N ALA A 289 -22.37 10.77 -4.95
CA ALA A 289 -21.09 10.32 -5.51
C ALA A 289 -20.62 11.19 -6.68
N LEU A 290 -21.53 11.60 -7.57
CA LEU A 290 -21.26 12.52 -8.68
C LEU A 290 -20.77 13.90 -8.21
N ASN A 291 -21.31 14.35 -7.07
CA ASN A 291 -20.97 15.63 -6.46
C ASN A 291 -19.69 15.62 -5.61
N ILE A 292 -18.99 14.49 -5.47
CA ILE A 292 -17.70 14.47 -4.75
C ILE A 292 -16.67 15.22 -5.60
N PRO A 293 -16.03 16.30 -5.07
CA PRO A 293 -15.05 17.06 -5.83
C PRO A 293 -13.86 16.21 -6.27
N LEU A 294 -13.30 16.48 -7.45
CA LEU A 294 -12.11 15.79 -7.93
C LEU A 294 -10.92 15.93 -6.98
N SER A 295 -10.76 17.07 -6.30
CA SER A 295 -9.76 17.24 -5.24
C SER A 295 -9.86 16.22 -4.10
N LYS A 296 -11.09 15.79 -3.74
CA LYS A 296 -11.30 14.71 -2.77
C LYS A 296 -10.97 13.34 -3.35
N ARG A 297 -11.22 13.10 -4.64
CA ARG A 297 -10.82 11.87 -5.33
C ARG A 297 -9.30 11.76 -5.46
N ILE A 298 -8.62 12.86 -5.78
CA ILE A 298 -7.15 12.97 -5.79
C ILE A 298 -6.61 12.58 -4.41
N GLN A 299 -7.16 13.14 -3.33
CA GLN A 299 -6.78 12.78 -1.96
C GLN A 299 -7.01 11.28 -1.69
N GLN A 300 -8.14 10.68 -2.10
CA GLN A 300 -8.36 9.24 -1.95
C GLN A 300 -7.31 8.40 -2.70
N ILE A 301 -6.92 8.80 -3.91
CA ILE A 301 -5.86 8.13 -4.69
C ILE A 301 -4.51 8.24 -3.96
N GLU A 302 -4.15 9.42 -3.45
CA GLU A 302 -2.90 9.63 -2.72
C GLU A 302 -2.84 8.80 -1.43
N LEU A 303 -3.95 8.70 -0.69
CA LEU A 303 -4.08 7.85 0.49
C LEU A 303 -3.97 6.37 0.15
N ALA A 304 -4.55 5.93 -0.97
CA ALA A 304 -4.37 4.56 -1.46
C ALA A 304 -2.91 4.28 -1.81
N MET A 305 -2.25 5.17 -2.56
CA MET A 305 -0.83 5.04 -2.90
C MET A 305 0.04 4.96 -1.64
N GLU A 306 -0.24 5.77 -0.61
CA GLU A 306 0.43 5.69 0.68
C GLU A 306 0.29 4.30 1.32
N ARG A 307 -0.92 3.73 1.33
CA ARG A 307 -1.18 2.39 1.90
C ARG A 307 -0.52 1.26 1.12
N PHE A 308 -0.42 1.37 -0.20
CA PHE A 308 0.26 0.38 -1.04
C PHE A 308 1.77 0.31 -0.75
N ARG A 309 2.38 1.39 -0.23
CA ARG A 309 3.78 1.38 0.24
C ARG A 309 3.98 0.59 1.53
N TRP A 310 2.92 0.37 2.29
CA TRP A 310 2.98 -0.38 3.55
C TRP A 310 2.85 -1.88 3.34
N LEU A 311 2.43 -2.32 2.14
CA LEU A 311 2.27 -3.74 1.86
C LEU A 311 3.63 -4.45 1.88
N PRO A 312 3.72 -5.63 2.51
CA PRO A 312 4.94 -6.41 2.47
C PRO A 312 5.23 -6.89 1.04
N LYS A 313 6.49 -7.16 0.74
CA LYS A 313 6.87 -7.84 -0.51
C LYS A 313 6.39 -9.29 -0.43
N ILE A 314 5.41 -9.65 -1.25
CA ILE A 314 4.86 -11.00 -1.31
C ILE A 314 5.43 -11.71 -2.55
N GLN A 315 6.13 -12.82 -2.31
CA GLN A 315 6.70 -13.67 -3.36
C GLN A 315 6.13 -15.08 -3.19
N THR A 316 4.89 -15.28 -3.60
CA THR A 316 4.17 -16.55 -3.44
C THR A 316 3.43 -16.91 -4.69
N ASP A 317 3.18 -18.20 -4.93
CA ASP A 317 2.51 -18.69 -6.15
C ASP A 317 1.03 -18.31 -6.17
N SER A 318 0.38 -18.20 -5.01
CA SER A 318 -1.03 -17.85 -4.87
C SER A 318 -1.21 -16.81 -3.77
N LEU A 319 -2.28 -16.03 -3.88
CA LEU A 319 -2.59 -14.94 -2.96
C LEU A 319 -4.10 -14.80 -2.78
N VAL A 320 -4.54 -14.54 -1.56
CA VAL A 320 -5.90 -14.10 -1.23
C VAL A 320 -5.85 -12.67 -0.69
N ILE A 321 -6.66 -11.78 -1.25
CA ILE A 321 -6.77 -10.39 -0.81
C ILE A 321 -8.24 -10.09 -0.52
N VAL A 322 -8.53 -9.58 0.67
CA VAL A 322 -9.80 -8.95 1.00
C VAL A 322 -9.61 -7.46 1.08
N ASN A 323 -10.35 -6.67 0.29
CA ASN A 323 -10.41 -5.23 0.50
C ASN A 323 -11.69 -4.87 1.26
N ILE A 324 -11.54 -4.44 2.51
CA ILE A 324 -12.65 -4.18 3.44
C ILE A 324 -13.65 -3.16 2.88
N PRO A 325 -13.25 -1.92 2.48
CA PRO A 325 -14.16 -0.93 1.89
C PRO A 325 -14.85 -1.38 0.60
N ALA A 326 -14.21 -2.25 -0.18
CA ALA A 326 -14.80 -2.77 -1.40
C ALA A 326 -15.83 -3.87 -1.14
N PHE A 327 -15.80 -4.48 0.04
CA PHE A 327 -16.55 -5.69 0.37
C PHE A 327 -16.33 -6.81 -0.68
N GLN A 328 -15.08 -6.97 -1.14
CA GLN A 328 -14.67 -7.95 -2.14
C GLN A 328 -13.44 -8.73 -1.68
N LEU A 329 -13.38 -9.98 -2.14
CA LEU A 329 -12.22 -10.86 -2.05
C LEU A 329 -11.76 -11.24 -3.46
N TRP A 330 -10.45 -11.18 -3.68
CA TRP A 330 -9.80 -11.73 -4.86
C TRP A 330 -8.84 -12.84 -4.46
N ALA A 331 -8.86 -13.95 -5.20
CA ALA A 331 -7.88 -15.02 -5.07
C ALA A 331 -7.33 -15.38 -6.46
N TYR A 332 -6.00 -15.43 -6.60
CA TYR A 332 -5.36 -15.66 -7.89
C TYR A 332 -3.95 -16.24 -7.75
N ASN A 333 -3.44 -16.81 -8.85
CA ASN A 333 -2.05 -17.23 -8.98
C ASN A 333 -1.20 -16.04 -9.44
N THR A 334 -0.13 -15.71 -8.71
CA THR A 334 0.69 -14.52 -9.00
C THR A 334 1.62 -14.71 -10.21
N ARG A 335 1.89 -15.97 -10.60
CA ARG A 335 2.70 -16.31 -11.78
C ARG A 335 1.87 -16.30 -13.05
N ASP A 336 0.56 -16.41 -12.92
CA ASP A 336 -0.34 -16.37 -14.06
C ASP A 336 -0.53 -14.93 -14.52
N THR A 337 -0.02 -14.63 -15.70
CA THR A 337 -0.17 -13.32 -16.34
C THR A 337 -1.52 -13.17 -17.04
N ASN A 338 -2.29 -14.25 -17.20
CA ASN A 338 -3.63 -14.20 -17.76
C ASN A 338 -4.66 -13.82 -16.68
N SER A 339 -5.34 -12.70 -16.89
CA SER A 339 -6.37 -12.18 -15.98
C SER A 339 -7.62 -13.08 -15.84
N SER A 340 -7.69 -14.22 -16.52
CA SER A 340 -8.85 -15.11 -16.58
C SER A 340 -9.03 -16.00 -15.35
N ASN A 341 -7.96 -16.21 -14.55
CA ASN A 341 -7.98 -17.13 -13.41
C ASN A 341 -8.11 -16.43 -12.05
N VAL A 342 -8.62 -15.19 -12.02
CA VAL A 342 -8.89 -14.46 -10.78
C VAL A 342 -10.28 -14.82 -10.26
N LEU A 343 -10.34 -15.52 -9.13
CA LEU A 343 -11.57 -15.71 -8.38
C LEU A 343 -11.93 -14.39 -7.70
N ASN A 344 -13.14 -13.90 -7.93
CA ASN A 344 -13.68 -12.69 -7.30
C ASN A 344 -15.06 -12.98 -6.70
N MET A 345 -15.29 -12.49 -5.47
CA MET A 345 -16.54 -12.67 -4.75
C MET A 345 -16.78 -11.58 -3.72
N LYS A 346 -18.05 -11.33 -3.41
CA LYS A 346 -18.41 -10.42 -2.31
C LYS A 346 -18.01 -11.01 -0.96
N VAL A 347 -17.75 -10.13 -0.01
CA VAL A 347 -17.59 -10.47 1.40
C VAL A 347 -18.51 -9.65 2.30
N ILE A 348 -18.77 -10.17 3.49
CA ILE A 348 -19.34 -9.42 4.63
C ILE A 348 -18.24 -9.30 5.68
N VAL A 349 -18.02 -8.08 6.16
CA VAL A 349 -16.94 -7.72 7.09
C VAL A 349 -17.51 -7.23 8.42
N GLY A 350 -16.64 -6.94 9.38
CA GLY A 350 -16.99 -6.47 10.71
C GLY A 350 -17.78 -5.17 10.71
N GLU A 351 -18.66 -4.97 11.68
CA GLU A 351 -19.42 -3.73 11.82
C GLU A 351 -18.50 -2.53 12.10
N SER A 352 -18.87 -1.38 11.53
CA SER A 352 -18.08 -0.14 11.62
C SER A 352 -17.99 0.47 13.01
N VAL A 353 -18.90 0.15 13.94
CA VAL A 353 -18.91 0.77 15.27
C VAL A 353 -18.26 -0.11 16.34
N LYS A 354 -18.58 -1.40 16.36
CA LYS A 354 -18.23 -2.30 17.48
C LYS A 354 -17.16 -3.33 17.14
N SER A 355 -17.17 -3.86 15.93
CA SER A 355 -16.48 -5.11 15.59
C SER A 355 -15.73 -5.03 14.27
N LYS A 356 -15.00 -3.93 14.03
CA LYS A 356 -14.24 -3.69 12.80
C LYS A 356 -13.32 -4.87 12.45
N SER A 357 -13.36 -5.34 11.20
CA SER A 357 -12.37 -6.30 10.72
C SER A 357 -10.98 -5.64 10.71
N PRO A 358 -9.96 -6.26 11.34
CA PRO A 358 -8.62 -5.69 11.43
C PRO A 358 -7.88 -5.79 10.09
N VAL A 359 -6.95 -4.86 9.86
CA VAL A 359 -6.08 -4.82 8.68
C VAL A 359 -4.74 -5.48 9.03
N PHE A 360 -4.38 -6.56 8.33
CA PHE A 360 -3.18 -7.37 8.59
C PHE A 360 -2.88 -8.35 7.45
N THR A 361 -1.74 -9.03 7.53
CA THR A 361 -1.39 -10.20 6.70
C THR A 361 -1.18 -11.44 7.56
N ALA A 362 -1.60 -12.61 7.08
CA ALA A 362 -1.29 -13.90 7.70
C ALA A 362 -1.34 -15.01 6.64
N ASP A 363 -0.68 -16.14 6.91
CA ASP A 363 -0.72 -17.28 6.01
C ASP A 363 -1.86 -18.24 6.36
N MET A 364 -2.59 -18.67 5.34
CA MET A 364 -3.60 -19.72 5.44
C MET A 364 -2.94 -21.09 5.38
N TYR A 365 -3.32 -21.98 6.30
CA TYR A 365 -2.70 -23.31 6.42
C TYR A 365 -3.64 -24.45 6.11
N TYR A 366 -4.94 -24.29 6.37
CA TYR A 366 -5.91 -25.35 6.15
C TYR A 366 -7.34 -24.83 5.95
N VAL A 367 -8.14 -25.68 5.33
CA VAL A 367 -9.58 -25.55 5.19
C VAL A 367 -10.24 -26.54 6.16
N GLU A 368 -11.26 -26.10 6.89
CA GLU A 368 -12.06 -26.93 7.80
C GLU A 368 -13.48 -27.03 7.26
N PHE A 369 -13.86 -28.22 6.83
CA PHE A 369 -15.22 -28.53 6.36
C PHE A 369 -16.10 -28.97 7.54
N SER A 370 -17.39 -28.65 7.46
CA SER A 370 -18.37 -28.95 8.50
C SER A 370 -17.91 -28.53 9.89
N PRO A 371 -17.52 -27.25 10.10
CA PRO A 371 -16.90 -26.80 11.35
C PRO A 371 -17.91 -26.76 12.51
N TYR A 372 -17.43 -26.98 13.74
CA TYR A 372 -18.12 -26.46 14.92
C TYR A 372 -17.97 -24.94 14.95
N TRP A 373 -19.04 -24.23 15.36
CA TRP A 373 -18.91 -22.82 15.75
C TRP A 373 -18.72 -22.72 17.25
N ASN A 374 -17.46 -22.51 17.67
CA ASN A 374 -17.13 -22.24 19.06
C ASN A 374 -17.48 -20.79 19.39
N ILE A 375 -18.52 -20.59 20.20
CA ILE A 375 -19.13 -19.28 20.40
C ILE A 375 -18.26 -18.45 21.36
N PRO A 376 -17.80 -17.24 20.96
CA PRO A 376 -17.07 -16.35 21.84
C PRO A 376 -17.87 -16.00 23.09
N LYS A 377 -17.18 -15.86 24.23
CA LYS A 377 -17.80 -15.51 25.52
C LYS A 377 -18.66 -14.25 25.45
N SER A 378 -18.23 -13.24 24.69
CA SER A 378 -19.02 -12.01 24.49
C SER A 378 -20.36 -12.29 23.83
N ILE A 379 -20.39 -13.06 22.74
CA ILE A 379 -21.63 -13.44 22.05
C ILE A 379 -22.52 -14.32 22.96
N THR A 380 -21.90 -15.23 23.72
CA THR A 380 -22.62 -16.01 24.73
C THR A 380 -23.36 -15.10 25.70
N ILE A 381 -22.66 -14.11 26.28
CA ILE A 381 -23.23 -13.20 27.29
C ILE A 381 -24.23 -12.22 26.69
N GLU A 382 -23.89 -11.57 25.58
CA GLU A 382 -24.63 -10.44 25.03
C GLU A 382 -25.82 -10.86 24.15
N GLU A 383 -25.75 -12.04 23.52
CA GLU A 383 -26.76 -12.45 22.52
C GLU A 383 -27.48 -13.75 22.86
N ILE A 384 -26.81 -14.72 23.50
CA ILE A 384 -27.39 -16.05 23.72
C ILE A 384 -28.04 -16.16 25.09
N LEU A 385 -27.40 -15.69 26.15
CA LEU A 385 -27.97 -15.75 27.50
C LEU A 385 -29.34 -15.06 27.60
N PRO A 386 -29.57 -13.87 27.02
CA PRO A 386 -30.91 -13.26 27.04
C PRO A 386 -31.98 -14.15 26.37
N LYS A 387 -31.64 -14.79 25.24
CA LYS A 387 -32.56 -15.70 24.52
C LYS A 387 -32.81 -17.01 25.27
N LEU A 388 -31.82 -17.46 26.04
CA LEU A 388 -31.91 -18.66 26.86
C LEU A 388 -32.74 -18.42 28.13
N GLU A 389 -32.66 -17.22 28.71
CA GLU A 389 -33.51 -16.78 29.81
C GLU A 389 -34.99 -16.68 29.37
N GLU A 390 -35.24 -16.25 28.13
CA GLU A 390 -36.59 -16.22 27.54
C GLU A 390 -37.10 -17.61 27.11
N ASN A 391 -36.21 -18.49 26.64
CA ASN A 391 -36.57 -19.80 26.09
C ASN A 391 -35.49 -20.85 26.39
N ALA A 392 -35.77 -21.73 27.36
CA ALA A 392 -34.87 -22.80 27.77
C ALA A 392 -34.53 -23.81 26.64
N LEU A 393 -35.36 -23.93 25.60
CA LEU A 393 -35.13 -24.80 24.44
C LEU A 393 -34.26 -24.14 23.35
N TYR A 394 -33.82 -22.90 23.55
CA TYR A 394 -33.09 -22.13 22.53
C TYR A 394 -31.86 -22.88 21.99
N LEU A 395 -31.06 -23.50 22.87
CA LEU A 395 -29.85 -24.21 22.44
C LEU A 395 -30.19 -25.36 21.49
N GLU A 396 -31.16 -26.19 21.84
CA GLU A 396 -31.60 -27.31 21.00
C GLU A 396 -32.16 -26.82 19.66
N GLN A 397 -33.02 -25.80 19.68
CA GLN A 397 -33.62 -25.21 18.47
C GLN A 397 -32.58 -24.63 17.50
N GLN A 398 -31.45 -24.16 18.03
CA GLN A 398 -30.32 -23.62 17.28
C GLN A 398 -29.19 -24.64 17.05
N ASN A 399 -29.38 -25.91 17.39
CA ASN A 399 -28.40 -26.97 17.23
C ASN A 399 -27.07 -26.68 17.99
N MET A 400 -27.20 -26.14 19.20
CA MET A 400 -26.12 -25.77 20.10
C MET A 400 -26.06 -26.72 21.29
N GLU A 401 -24.87 -26.87 21.85
CA GLU A 401 -24.60 -27.71 23.01
C GLU A 401 -23.62 -27.06 23.99
N LEU A 402 -23.76 -27.45 25.26
CA LEU A 402 -22.85 -27.04 26.33
C LEU A 402 -21.65 -27.98 26.39
N VAL A 403 -20.46 -27.40 26.55
CA VAL A 403 -19.19 -28.14 26.64
C VAL A 403 -18.25 -27.47 27.64
N THR A 404 -17.32 -28.24 28.20
CA THR A 404 -16.27 -27.74 29.11
C THR A 404 -15.08 -27.14 28.33
N GLY A 405 -14.78 -27.72 27.17
CA GLY A 405 -13.74 -27.30 26.25
C GLY A 405 -14.25 -27.10 24.82
N PHE A 406 -13.35 -26.70 23.92
CA PHE A 406 -13.67 -26.58 22.49
C PHE A 406 -12.98 -27.66 21.64
N HIS A 407 -12.57 -28.77 22.26
CA HIS A 407 -12.00 -29.91 21.54
C HIS A 407 -13.10 -30.66 20.77
N ASN A 408 -12.80 -31.17 19.57
CA ASN A 408 -13.80 -31.85 18.74
C ASN A 408 -14.41 -33.10 19.40
N ASN A 409 -13.69 -33.72 20.34
CA ASN A 409 -14.12 -34.89 21.11
C ASN A 409 -14.75 -34.54 22.46
N GLU A 410 -14.99 -33.27 22.76
CA GLU A 410 -15.71 -32.88 23.99
C GLU A 410 -17.09 -33.51 24.02
N ILE A 411 -17.44 -34.04 25.18
CA ILE A 411 -18.74 -34.63 25.45
C ILE A 411 -19.70 -33.51 25.87
N PRO A 412 -20.88 -33.40 25.22
CA PRO A 412 -21.89 -32.42 25.62
C PRO A 412 -22.34 -32.62 27.07
N VAL A 413 -22.54 -31.50 27.77
CA VAL A 413 -23.07 -31.45 29.14
C VAL A 413 -24.56 -31.08 29.09
N LEU A 414 -25.35 -31.65 29.99
CA LEU A 414 -26.77 -31.30 30.13
C LEU A 414 -26.92 -29.89 30.73
N TYR A 415 -27.95 -29.18 30.28
CA TYR A 415 -28.33 -27.90 30.86
C TYR A 415 -28.92 -28.09 32.26
N THR A 416 -28.48 -27.27 33.21
CA THR A 416 -28.91 -27.24 34.62
C THR A 416 -29.11 -25.79 35.09
N GLU A 417 -29.71 -25.59 36.26
CA GLU A 417 -29.89 -24.24 36.84
C GLU A 417 -28.56 -23.46 36.99
N ASP A 418 -27.48 -24.16 37.32
CA ASP A 418 -26.14 -23.55 37.46
C ASP A 418 -25.48 -23.19 36.13
N SER A 419 -26.00 -23.70 34.99
CA SER A 419 -25.36 -23.54 33.69
C SER A 419 -25.22 -22.08 33.27
N ILE A 420 -26.19 -21.22 33.60
CA ILE A 420 -26.13 -19.78 33.31
C ILE A 420 -24.93 -19.15 34.04
N THR A 421 -24.76 -19.43 35.33
CA THR A 421 -23.65 -18.92 36.13
C THR A 421 -22.31 -19.45 35.61
N GLN A 422 -22.24 -20.74 35.28
CA GLN A 422 -21.04 -21.35 34.73
C GLN A 422 -20.65 -20.77 33.35
N LEU A 423 -21.62 -20.42 32.50
CA LEU A 423 -21.40 -19.72 31.23
C LEU A 423 -20.87 -18.30 31.43
N LYS A 424 -21.47 -17.53 32.36
CA LYS A 424 -21.00 -16.18 32.73
C LYS A 424 -19.56 -16.21 33.24
N ASN A 425 -19.20 -17.24 33.99
CA ASN A 425 -17.86 -17.41 34.58
C ASN A 425 -16.86 -18.00 33.57
N GLY A 426 -17.34 -18.67 32.53
CA GLY A 426 -16.52 -19.28 31.47
C GLY A 426 -16.08 -20.72 31.77
N LEU A 427 -16.69 -21.36 32.77
CA LEU A 427 -16.49 -22.77 33.10
C LEU A 427 -17.20 -23.68 32.09
N LEU A 428 -18.40 -23.29 31.67
CA LEU A 428 -19.09 -23.85 30.52
C LEU A 428 -18.96 -22.93 29.31
N LYS A 429 -19.06 -23.53 28.14
CA LYS A 429 -19.01 -22.87 26.83
C LYS A 429 -20.12 -23.41 25.95
N ILE A 430 -20.53 -22.61 24.97
CA ILE A 430 -21.50 -23.03 23.95
C ILE A 430 -20.74 -23.24 22.64
N ARG A 431 -21.00 -24.36 21.98
CA ARG A 431 -20.65 -24.52 20.56
C ARG A 431 -21.89 -24.90 19.74
N GLN A 432 -21.94 -24.42 18.51
CA GLN A 432 -22.94 -24.85 17.54
C GLN A 432 -22.39 -26.01 16.72
N ARG A 433 -23.19 -27.07 16.57
CA ARG A 433 -22.82 -28.26 15.79
C ARG A 433 -22.81 -27.97 14.28
N PRO A 434 -22.08 -28.78 13.48
CA PRO A 434 -22.22 -28.74 12.03
C PRO A 434 -23.68 -28.92 11.59
N GLY A 435 -24.09 -28.21 10.55
CA GLY A 435 -25.45 -28.30 10.00
C GLY A 435 -25.89 -27.02 9.28
N GLU A 436 -27.08 -27.06 8.67
CA GLU A 436 -27.59 -25.95 7.83
C GLU A 436 -27.76 -24.62 8.58
N LYS A 437 -28.03 -24.66 9.90
CA LYS A 437 -28.17 -23.46 10.73
C LYS A 437 -26.84 -22.94 11.31
N ASN A 438 -25.73 -23.60 11.03
CA ASN A 438 -24.44 -23.22 11.62
C ASN A 438 -24.02 -21.83 11.13
N ALA A 439 -23.73 -20.90 12.04
CA ALA A 439 -23.39 -19.52 11.68
C ALA A 439 -22.09 -19.38 10.85
N LEU A 440 -21.20 -20.39 10.92
CA LEU A 440 -19.99 -20.50 10.10
C LEU A 440 -20.23 -21.19 8.75
N GLY A 441 -21.47 -21.61 8.46
CA GLY A 441 -21.83 -22.37 7.28
C GLY A 441 -21.10 -23.72 7.21
N LYS A 442 -20.77 -24.16 6.00
CA LYS A 442 -20.25 -25.50 5.72
C LYS A 442 -18.72 -25.57 5.62
N VAL A 443 -18.03 -24.42 5.62
CA VAL A 443 -16.58 -24.38 5.51
C VAL A 443 -15.98 -23.12 6.13
N LYS A 444 -14.81 -23.29 6.73
CA LYS A 444 -14.00 -22.26 7.38
C LYS A 444 -12.57 -22.32 6.87
N PHE A 445 -11.96 -21.17 6.61
CA PHE A 445 -10.59 -21.05 6.09
C PHE A 445 -9.68 -20.43 7.15
N ILE A 446 -8.64 -21.16 7.54
CA ILE A 446 -7.86 -20.82 8.74
C ILE A 446 -6.47 -20.29 8.39
N PHE A 447 -6.23 -19.04 8.80
CA PHE A 447 -4.96 -18.33 8.77
C PHE A 447 -4.69 -17.80 10.18
N PRO A 448 -4.04 -18.57 11.06
CA PRO A 448 -3.84 -18.20 12.46
C PRO A 448 -3.23 -16.80 12.62
N ASN A 449 -3.83 -16.00 13.49
CA ASN A 449 -3.43 -14.60 13.70
C ASN A 449 -3.83 -14.12 15.10
N LYS A 450 -3.20 -13.02 15.55
CA LYS A 450 -3.43 -12.41 16.87
C LYS A 450 -4.84 -11.83 17.08
N HIS A 451 -5.66 -11.75 16.02
CA HIS A 451 -6.99 -11.14 16.05
C HIS A 451 -8.13 -12.17 16.08
N ASN A 452 -7.82 -13.48 16.01
CA ASN A 452 -8.82 -14.55 15.93
C ASN A 452 -9.80 -14.42 14.75
N VAL A 453 -9.37 -13.79 13.65
CA VAL A 453 -10.18 -13.59 12.43
C VAL A 453 -9.95 -14.74 11.45
N TYR A 454 -11.00 -15.17 10.77
CA TYR A 454 -10.97 -16.17 9.70
C TYR A 454 -11.97 -15.82 8.59
N LEU A 455 -11.84 -16.49 7.44
CA LEU A 455 -12.85 -16.47 6.38
C LEU A 455 -13.78 -17.66 6.60
N HIS A 456 -15.07 -17.52 6.33
CA HIS A 456 -16.02 -18.64 6.46
C HIS A 456 -17.28 -18.47 5.60
N ASP A 457 -17.99 -19.57 5.41
CA ASP A 457 -19.33 -19.62 4.81
C ASP A 457 -20.40 -19.03 5.76
N THR A 458 -21.63 -18.86 5.30
CA THR A 458 -22.75 -18.42 6.11
C THR A 458 -24.08 -18.93 5.57
N PRO A 459 -25.06 -19.26 6.42
CA PRO A 459 -26.41 -19.60 5.96
C PRO A 459 -27.17 -18.37 5.42
N SER A 460 -26.78 -17.15 5.80
CA SER A 460 -27.43 -15.89 5.41
C SER A 460 -26.90 -15.34 4.09
N GLN A 461 -27.07 -16.10 3.00
CA GLN A 461 -26.54 -15.77 1.67
C GLN A 461 -27.17 -14.49 1.08
N GLU A 462 -28.41 -14.19 1.44
CA GLU A 462 -29.13 -12.99 1.00
C GLU A 462 -28.44 -11.68 1.41
N LEU A 463 -27.62 -11.69 2.46
CA LEU A 463 -26.89 -10.51 2.93
C LEU A 463 -25.81 -10.05 1.94
N PHE A 464 -25.33 -10.92 1.04
CA PHE A 464 -24.41 -10.53 -0.02
C PHE A 464 -25.06 -9.62 -1.09
N ASN A 465 -26.39 -9.53 -1.12
CA ASN A 465 -27.11 -8.61 -2.00
C ASN A 465 -27.21 -7.18 -1.44
N LYS A 466 -26.81 -6.96 -0.18
CA LYS A 466 -26.79 -5.62 0.40
C LYS A 466 -25.61 -4.80 -0.15
N PRO A 467 -25.80 -3.51 -0.45
CA PRO A 467 -24.70 -2.65 -0.91
C PRO A 467 -23.68 -2.39 0.20
N LYS A 468 -24.15 -2.25 1.44
CA LYS A 468 -23.33 -2.08 2.65
C LYS A 468 -23.28 -3.41 3.42
N ARG A 469 -22.08 -3.96 3.63
CA ARG A 469 -21.85 -5.33 4.15
C ARG A 469 -20.91 -5.39 5.36
N ASP A 470 -20.85 -4.34 6.18
CA ASP A 470 -20.27 -4.36 7.53
C ASP A 470 -21.33 -4.87 8.54
N LEU A 471 -21.63 -6.17 8.51
CA LEU A 471 -22.76 -6.81 9.20
C LEU A 471 -22.34 -8.01 10.07
N SER A 472 -21.08 -8.06 10.50
CA SER A 472 -20.55 -9.19 11.26
C SER A 472 -19.82 -8.77 12.54
N HIS A 473 -19.54 -9.75 13.39
CA HIS A 473 -18.76 -9.58 14.61
C HIS A 473 -17.23 -9.59 14.38
N GLY A 474 -16.76 -9.24 13.18
CA GLY A 474 -15.34 -9.01 12.87
C GLY A 474 -14.68 -10.08 11.98
N CYS A 475 -15.20 -11.31 11.98
CA CYS A 475 -14.83 -12.34 11.01
C CYS A 475 -15.42 -12.04 9.63
N ILE A 476 -14.90 -12.66 8.57
CA ILE A 476 -15.25 -12.31 7.20
C ILE A 476 -16.02 -13.46 6.55
N ARG A 477 -17.25 -13.20 6.12
CA ARG A 477 -18.07 -14.19 5.39
C ARG A 477 -17.81 -14.06 3.90
N VAL A 478 -17.74 -15.19 3.19
CA VAL A 478 -17.48 -15.24 1.75
C VAL A 478 -18.69 -15.73 0.95
N GLU A 479 -18.98 -15.09 -0.19
CA GLU A 479 -20.16 -15.39 -1.03
C GLU A 479 -20.04 -16.74 -1.77
N LYS A 480 -18.81 -17.16 -2.11
CA LYS A 480 -18.56 -18.37 -2.92
C LYS A 480 -17.59 -19.33 -2.23
N PRO A 481 -17.97 -19.89 -1.06
CA PRO A 481 -17.09 -20.71 -0.23
C PRO A 481 -16.58 -21.97 -0.96
N THR A 482 -17.42 -22.64 -1.74
CA THR A 482 -17.03 -23.85 -2.50
C THR A 482 -15.96 -23.55 -3.54
N GLU A 483 -16.10 -22.44 -4.27
CA GLU A 483 -15.13 -21.99 -5.28
C GLU A 483 -13.80 -21.62 -4.61
N LEU A 484 -13.84 -20.92 -3.48
CA LEU A 484 -12.64 -20.58 -2.72
C LEU A 484 -11.93 -21.83 -2.20
N ALA A 485 -12.65 -22.79 -1.62
CA ALA A 485 -12.07 -24.05 -1.16
C ALA A 485 -11.46 -24.85 -2.31
N SER A 486 -12.11 -24.88 -3.48
CA SER A 486 -11.60 -25.56 -4.67
C SER A 486 -10.32 -24.91 -5.20
N PHE A 487 -10.28 -23.56 -5.26
CA PHE A 487 -9.07 -22.81 -5.62
C PHE A 487 -7.90 -23.12 -4.68
N LEU A 488 -8.14 -23.08 -3.37
CA LEU A 488 -7.09 -23.29 -2.37
C LEU A 488 -6.55 -24.73 -2.36
N LEU A 489 -7.39 -25.71 -2.74
CA LEU A 489 -7.06 -27.13 -2.71
C LEU A 489 -6.65 -27.69 -4.09
N GLU A 490 -6.67 -26.89 -5.15
CA GLU A 490 -6.41 -27.32 -6.54
C GLU A 490 -5.07 -28.06 -6.68
N SER A 491 -4.02 -27.60 -5.98
CA SER A 491 -2.69 -28.22 -6.03
C SER A 491 -2.55 -29.52 -5.21
N LYS A 492 -3.61 -29.95 -4.52
CA LYS A 492 -3.62 -31.11 -3.63
C LYS A 492 -4.24 -32.32 -4.35
N PRO A 493 -3.49 -33.42 -4.54
CA PRO A 493 -4.03 -34.62 -5.17
C PRO A 493 -5.30 -35.12 -4.48
N GLY A 494 -6.28 -35.56 -5.29
CA GLY A 494 -7.57 -36.04 -4.80
C GLY A 494 -8.55 -34.95 -4.39
N TRP A 495 -8.23 -33.67 -4.57
CA TRP A 495 -9.18 -32.57 -4.37
C TRP A 495 -9.60 -31.95 -5.69
N ASN A 496 -10.90 -31.80 -5.86
CA ASN A 496 -11.56 -31.08 -6.93
C ASN A 496 -12.89 -30.54 -6.39
N GLN A 497 -13.66 -29.81 -7.21
CA GLN A 497 -14.94 -29.24 -6.78
C GLN A 497 -15.93 -30.28 -6.24
N LYS A 498 -15.96 -31.50 -6.81
CA LYS A 498 -16.84 -32.59 -6.36
C LYS A 498 -16.46 -33.07 -4.96
N GLU A 499 -15.17 -33.28 -4.70
CA GLU A 499 -14.69 -33.70 -3.37
C GLU A 499 -14.85 -32.59 -2.33
N THR A 500 -14.69 -31.32 -2.73
CA THR A 500 -15.01 -30.15 -1.89
C THR A 500 -16.48 -30.17 -1.46
N LEU A 501 -17.42 -30.31 -2.40
CA LEU A 501 -18.85 -30.37 -2.10
C LEU A 501 -19.20 -31.54 -1.18
N LYS A 502 -18.61 -32.72 -1.42
CA LYS A 502 -18.80 -33.89 -0.56
C LYS A 502 -18.29 -33.63 0.86
N ALA A 503 -17.13 -32.98 1.01
CA ALA A 503 -16.58 -32.65 2.33
C ALA A 503 -17.46 -31.64 3.10
N MET A 504 -18.09 -30.69 2.40
CA MET A 504 -19.02 -29.71 2.99
C MET A 504 -20.33 -30.31 3.52
N GLN A 505 -20.64 -31.57 3.20
CA GLN A 505 -21.83 -32.29 3.64
C GLN A 505 -21.56 -33.29 4.77
N LEU A 506 -20.33 -33.33 5.30
CA LEU A 506 -20.00 -34.23 6.39
C LEU A 506 -20.74 -33.85 7.67
N GLN A 507 -21.09 -34.84 8.49
CA GLN A 507 -21.70 -34.63 9.80
C GLN A 507 -20.67 -34.28 10.88
N GLN A 508 -19.39 -34.53 10.60
CA GLN A 508 -18.29 -34.29 11.51
C GLN A 508 -17.24 -33.40 10.83
N PRO A 509 -16.54 -32.54 11.59
CA PRO A 509 -15.54 -31.66 11.03
C PRO A 509 -14.41 -32.42 10.33
N LYS A 510 -13.97 -31.91 9.18
CA LYS A 510 -12.82 -32.44 8.44
C LYS A 510 -11.85 -31.32 8.11
N GLN A 511 -10.65 -31.39 8.67
CA GLN A 511 -9.57 -30.47 8.36
C GLN A 511 -8.71 -30.98 7.21
N VAL A 512 -8.34 -30.06 6.31
CA VAL A 512 -7.57 -30.35 5.11
C VAL A 512 -6.45 -29.32 4.97
N ARG A 513 -5.23 -29.77 5.24
CA ARG A 513 -4.02 -28.92 5.11
C ARG A 513 -3.73 -28.61 3.64
N LEU A 514 -3.43 -27.33 3.39
CA LEU A 514 -2.95 -26.84 2.11
C LEU A 514 -1.55 -27.42 1.82
N LYS A 515 -1.20 -27.57 0.54
CA LYS A 515 0.12 -28.07 0.12
C LYS A 515 1.24 -27.10 0.47
N LYS A 516 0.97 -25.80 0.30
CA LYS A 516 1.81 -24.69 0.73
C LYS A 516 0.91 -23.68 1.46
N PRO A 517 1.41 -22.97 2.48
CA PRO A 517 0.68 -21.86 3.05
C PRO A 517 0.38 -20.80 1.97
N ILE A 518 -0.83 -20.23 2.00
CA ILE A 518 -1.27 -19.21 1.05
C ILE A 518 -1.44 -17.89 1.80
N PRO A 519 -0.69 -16.83 1.47
CA PRO A 519 -0.86 -15.54 2.14
C PRO A 519 -2.27 -14.98 1.95
N VAL A 520 -2.79 -14.40 3.02
CA VAL A 520 -4.03 -13.66 3.09
C VAL A 520 -3.72 -12.23 3.49
N ILE A 521 -4.11 -11.26 2.66
CA ILE A 521 -4.03 -9.84 2.98
C ILE A 521 -5.44 -9.34 3.28
N ILE A 522 -5.68 -8.92 4.51
CA ILE A 522 -6.87 -8.12 4.85
C ILE A 522 -6.46 -6.66 4.72
N PHE A 523 -6.89 -6.02 3.64
CA PHE A 523 -6.48 -4.68 3.24
C PHE A 523 -7.63 -3.67 3.38
N TYR A 524 -7.26 -2.40 3.41
CA TYR A 524 -8.21 -1.29 3.49
C TYR A 524 -7.78 -0.20 2.53
N SER A 525 -8.41 -0.12 1.36
CA SER A 525 -8.23 0.98 0.42
C SER A 525 -9.56 1.43 -0.15
N THR A 526 -9.80 2.74 -0.09
CA THR A 526 -10.98 3.43 -0.64
C THR A 526 -10.78 3.87 -2.09
N ALA A 527 -9.59 3.68 -2.66
CA ALA A 527 -9.34 3.81 -4.09
C ALA A 527 -8.52 2.62 -4.60
N LEU A 528 -8.91 2.08 -5.76
CA LEU A 528 -8.18 1.00 -6.46
C LEU A 528 -8.20 1.28 -7.96
N ALA A 529 -7.06 1.15 -8.64
CA ALA A 529 -7.00 1.23 -10.08
C ALA A 529 -6.71 -0.16 -10.68
N ILE A 530 -7.64 -0.70 -11.46
CA ILE A 530 -7.57 -2.04 -12.04
C ILE A 530 -7.86 -1.91 -13.54
N LYS A 531 -6.91 -2.36 -14.39
CA LYS A 531 -7.03 -2.27 -15.86
C LYS A 531 -7.43 -0.86 -16.33
N ASP A 532 -6.72 0.14 -15.80
CA ASP A 532 -6.92 1.58 -16.07
C ASP A 532 -8.30 2.16 -15.69
N LYS A 533 -9.13 1.38 -14.99
CA LYS A 533 -10.37 1.86 -14.36
C LYS A 533 -10.11 2.13 -12.89
N ILE A 534 -10.48 3.33 -12.44
CA ILE A 534 -10.43 3.71 -11.03
C ILE A 534 -11.75 3.36 -10.35
N TYR A 535 -11.64 2.77 -9.17
CA TYR A 535 -12.74 2.45 -8.29
C TYR A 535 -12.59 3.25 -7.01
N PHE A 536 -13.70 3.80 -6.51
CA PHE A 536 -13.77 4.50 -5.24
C PHE A 536 -14.79 3.83 -4.33
N TYR A 537 -14.45 3.72 -3.05
CA TYR A 537 -15.29 3.13 -2.02
C TYR A 537 -15.46 4.09 -0.84
N ASN A 538 -16.49 3.85 -0.05
CA ASN A 538 -16.74 4.63 1.16
C ASN A 538 -15.74 4.28 2.27
N ASP A 539 -15.32 5.27 3.04
CA ASP A 539 -14.43 5.10 4.20
C ASP A 539 -15.21 4.58 5.42
N ILE A 540 -15.64 3.31 5.37
CA ILE A 540 -16.57 2.75 6.36
C ILE A 540 -16.04 2.70 7.80
N TYR A 541 -14.72 2.76 8.02
CA TYR A 541 -14.06 2.72 9.33
C TYR A 541 -13.31 4.01 9.71
N ASP A 542 -13.45 5.09 8.92
CA ASP A 542 -12.79 6.40 9.09
C ASP A 542 -11.25 6.36 9.01
N TYR A 543 -10.69 5.41 8.27
CA TYR A 543 -9.24 5.28 8.14
C TYR A 543 -8.63 6.25 7.12
N ASP A 544 -9.39 6.79 6.16
CA ASP A 544 -8.92 7.89 5.28
C ASP A 544 -8.74 9.16 6.12
N ALA A 545 -9.73 9.48 6.96
CA ALA A 545 -9.69 10.66 7.83
C ALA A 545 -8.47 10.63 8.77
N LYS A 546 -8.22 9.48 9.43
CA LYS A 546 -7.07 9.29 10.32
C LYS A 546 -5.73 9.41 9.60
N LEU A 547 -5.58 8.75 8.46
CA LEU A 547 -4.35 8.83 7.67
C LEU A 547 -4.10 10.25 7.16
N ASN A 548 -5.13 10.91 6.63
CA ASN A 548 -5.00 12.28 6.16
C ASN A 548 -4.57 13.23 7.30
N GLN A 549 -5.15 13.10 8.50
CA GLN A 549 -4.72 13.89 9.65
C GLN A 549 -3.25 13.62 10.03
N ALA A 550 -2.81 12.37 9.98
CA ALA A 550 -1.41 12.01 10.22
C ALA A 550 -0.46 12.62 9.17
N LEU A 551 -0.86 12.62 7.89
CA LEU A 551 -0.10 13.23 6.79
C LEU A 551 -0.04 14.75 6.89
N ILE A 552 -1.13 15.42 7.30
CA ILE A 552 -1.12 16.87 7.56
C ILE A 552 -0.16 17.21 8.71
N LYS A 553 -0.22 16.46 9.83
CA LYS A 553 0.72 16.63 10.94
C LYS A 553 2.16 16.39 10.51
N HIS A 554 2.41 15.38 9.66
CA HIS A 554 3.72 15.13 9.08
C HIS A 554 4.18 16.31 8.22
N SER A 555 3.36 16.79 7.29
CA SER A 555 3.68 17.92 6.41
C SER A 555 3.95 19.21 7.18
N ASN A 556 3.17 19.53 8.21
CA ASN A 556 3.36 20.74 9.01
C ASN A 556 4.69 20.72 9.75
N ARG A 557 5.14 19.55 10.23
CA ARG A 557 6.47 19.39 10.84
C ARG A 557 7.60 19.63 9.85
N GLN A 558 7.43 19.26 8.58
CA GLN A 558 8.43 19.53 7.54
C GLN A 558 8.44 21.03 7.16
N LYS A 559 7.26 21.66 7.00
CA LYS A 559 7.14 23.07 6.56
C LYS A 559 7.55 24.09 7.62
N ALA A 560 7.23 23.85 8.90
CA ALA A 560 7.58 24.77 9.98
C ALA A 560 9.11 25.05 10.04
N HIS A 561 9.92 24.08 9.63
CA HIS A 561 11.37 24.23 9.55
C HIS A 561 11.83 25.00 8.30
N PHE A 562 11.17 24.80 7.16
CA PHE A 562 11.49 25.50 5.91
C PHE A 562 11.31 27.02 6.05
N SER A 563 10.25 27.46 6.73
CA SER A 563 10.03 28.89 7.01
C SER A 563 11.12 29.50 7.88
N THR A 564 11.64 28.76 8.86
CA THR A 564 12.75 29.21 9.72
C THR A 564 14.08 29.32 8.94
N LEU A 565 14.35 28.38 8.02
CA LEU A 565 15.55 28.40 7.19
C LEU A 565 15.55 29.51 6.13
N LEU A 566 14.39 29.88 5.60
CA LEU A 566 14.27 31.00 4.66
C LEU A 566 14.29 32.37 5.33
N SER A 567 13.92 32.46 6.62
CA SER A 567 13.97 33.72 7.37
C SER A 567 15.32 34.00 8.03
N SER A 568 16.26 33.04 7.98
CA SER A 568 17.59 33.11 8.61
C SER A 568 18.75 33.19 7.61
N ASN A 569 18.45 33.18 6.31
CA ASN A 569 19.35 33.55 5.21
C ASN A 569 18.79 34.81 4.55
#